data_AF-A0A6A4EIU3-F1
#
_entry.id   AF-A0A6A4EIU3-F1
#
_cell.length_a   1.000
_cell.length_b   1.000
_cell.length_c   1.000
_cell.angle_alpha   90.00
_cell.angle_beta   90.00
_cell.angle_gamma   90.00
#
_symmetry.space_group_name_H-M   'P 1'
#
loop_
_entity.id
_entity.type
_entity.pdbx_description
1 polymer ?
#
loop_
_entity_poly.entity_id
_entity_poly.type
_entity_poly.pdbx_seq_one_letter_code
_entity_poly.pdbx_strand_id
1 'polypeptide(L)'
;MWDVCSDRQKKSAYKHTVNYMKLFLPNGFELDPSAPDYCDQVLRTGIEAEAGLYKFFEENGVKSKNGSAVLKQLRKFYRDSKLNPLVDAYRDRVALDSVTDPAPRQTQELFTRK
;
A
#
# COMPACT_ATOMS: atom_id res chain seq x y z
N MET A 1 -29.29 11.46 9.91
CA MET A 1 -27.93 11.94 10.21
C MET A 1 -27.00 10.73 10.27
N TRP A 2 -26.83 10.05 9.14
CA TRP A 2 -26.24 8.70 9.10
C TRP A 2 -25.47 8.55 7.79
N ASP A 3 -24.41 7.74 7.82
CA ASP A 3 -23.55 7.29 6.71
C ASP A 3 -22.30 8.11 6.34
N VAL A 4 -22.27 9.44 6.51
CA VAL A 4 -21.07 10.24 6.13
C VAL A 4 -19.81 9.85 6.92
N CYS A 5 -19.93 9.54 8.21
CA CYS A 5 -18.78 9.15 9.05
C CYS A 5 -18.26 7.74 8.74
N SER A 6 -19.15 6.80 8.40
CA SER A 6 -18.75 5.42 8.06
C SER A 6 -18.06 5.40 6.70
N ASP A 7 -18.62 6.13 5.72
CA ASP A 7 -18.01 6.30 4.40
C ASP A 7 -16.64 6.99 4.47
N ARG A 8 -16.52 8.04 5.29
CA ARG A 8 -15.25 8.73 5.54
C ARG A 8 -14.20 7.82 6.21
N GLN A 9 -14.60 7.03 7.20
CA GLN A 9 -13.71 6.08 7.87
C GLN A 9 -13.26 4.97 6.93
N LYS A 10 -14.17 4.42 6.12
CA LYS A 10 -13.86 3.42 5.09
C LYS A 10 -12.93 3.97 4.03
N LYS A 11 -13.17 5.19 3.53
CA LYS A 11 -12.27 5.89 2.60
C LYS A 11 -10.89 6.12 3.19
N SER A 12 -10.80 6.53 4.46
CA SER A 12 -9.51 6.68 5.15
C SER A 12 -8.80 5.33 5.33
N ALA A 13 -9.52 4.29 5.73
CA ALA A 13 -8.98 2.94 5.87
C ALA A 13 -8.44 2.40 4.53
N TYR A 14 -9.20 2.57 3.45
CA TYR A 14 -8.79 2.16 2.10
C TYR A 14 -7.54 2.91 1.64
N LYS A 15 -7.50 4.23 1.83
CA LYS A 15 -6.31 5.05 1.55
C LYS A 15 -5.08 4.55 2.31
N HIS A 16 -5.22 4.24 3.60
CA HIS A 16 -4.12 3.68 4.37
C HIS A 16 -3.69 2.30 3.88
N THR A 17 -4.62 1.40 3.56
CA THR A 17 -4.30 0.08 3.00
C THR A 17 -3.58 0.20 1.67
N VAL A 18 -4.08 1.02 0.74
CA VAL A 18 -3.44 1.26 -0.57
C VAL A 18 -2.04 1.85 -0.39
N ASN A 19 -1.86 2.75 0.58
CA ASN A 19 -0.54 3.29 0.89
C ASN A 19 0.45 2.23 1.41
N TYR A 20 -0.01 1.25 2.20
CA TYR A 20 0.82 0.10 2.57
C TYR A 20 1.06 -0.86 1.39
N MET A 21 0.05 -1.07 0.54
CA MET A 21 0.15 -1.93 -0.64
C MET A 21 1.25 -1.48 -1.60
N LYS A 22 1.53 -0.17 -1.67
CA LYS A 22 2.63 0.38 -2.46
C LYS A 22 4.00 -0.23 -2.14
N LEU A 23 4.22 -0.62 -0.89
CA LEU A 23 5.48 -1.20 -0.44
C LEU A 23 5.76 -2.57 -1.07
N PHE A 24 4.72 -3.27 -1.50
CA PHE A 24 4.79 -4.63 -2.04
C PHE A 24 4.91 -4.66 -3.56
N LEU A 25 4.91 -3.50 -4.21
CA LEU A 25 5.12 -3.39 -5.65
C LEU A 25 6.61 -3.20 -5.93
N PRO A 26 7.26 -4.13 -6.67
CA PRO A 26 8.67 -4.05 -6.99
C PRO A 26 8.99 -2.85 -7.90
N ASN A 27 8.08 -2.52 -8.82
CA ASN A 27 8.23 -1.43 -9.79
C ASN A 27 7.39 -0.19 -9.46
N GLY A 28 6.69 -0.18 -8.31
CA GLY A 28 5.80 0.92 -7.92
C GLY A 28 4.52 1.05 -8.76
N PHE A 29 3.96 2.27 -8.84
CA PHE A 29 2.72 2.59 -9.59
C PHE A 29 3.06 3.23 -10.93
N GLU A 30 3.55 2.42 -11.87
CA GLU A 30 3.62 2.86 -13.26
C GLU A 30 2.23 2.71 -13.88
N LEU A 31 1.38 3.72 -13.66
CA LEU A 31 0.04 3.81 -14.25
C LEU A 31 0.01 5.01 -15.18
N ASP A 32 -0.29 4.79 -16.45
CA ASP A 32 -0.52 5.87 -17.41
C ASP A 32 -2.03 6.19 -17.47
N PRO A 33 -2.50 7.31 -16.90
CA PRO A 33 -3.91 7.69 -16.94
C PRO A 33 -4.41 8.03 -18.36
N SER A 34 -3.50 8.24 -19.31
CA SER A 34 -3.83 8.52 -20.71
C SER A 34 -3.94 7.24 -21.54
N ALA A 35 -3.52 6.11 -20.99
CA ALA A 35 -3.52 4.85 -21.71
C ALA A 35 -4.94 4.28 -21.84
N PRO A 36 -5.31 3.73 -23.02
CA PRO A 36 -6.63 3.13 -23.23
C PRO A 36 -6.87 1.90 -22.35
N ASP A 37 -5.80 1.26 -21.88
CA ASP A 37 -5.80 0.09 -20.98
C ASP A 37 -5.57 0.47 -19.50
N TYR A 38 -5.72 1.74 -19.12
CA TYR A 38 -5.52 2.20 -17.73
C TYR A 38 -6.28 1.36 -16.69
N CYS A 39 -7.54 0.99 -16.98
CA CYS A 39 -8.32 0.14 -16.08
C CYS A 39 -7.68 -1.25 -15.87
N ASP A 40 -7.14 -1.84 -16.93
CA ASP A 40 -6.46 -3.13 -16.87
C ASP A 40 -5.10 -3.01 -16.16
N GLN A 41 -4.37 -1.92 -16.38
CA GLN A 41 -3.14 -1.61 -15.63
C GLN A 41 -3.42 -1.52 -14.13
N VAL A 42 -4.44 -0.74 -13.74
CA VAL A 42 -4.87 -0.60 -12.33
C VAL A 42 -5.23 -1.96 -11.73
N LEU A 43 -5.97 -2.80 -12.46
CA LEU A 43 -6.37 -4.11 -11.99
C LEU A 43 -5.15 -5.04 -11.79
N ARG A 44 -4.24 -5.10 -12.77
CA ARG A 44 -3.01 -5.91 -12.69
C ARG A 44 -2.12 -5.48 -11.53
N THR A 45 -1.88 -4.18 -11.40
CA THR A 45 -1.10 -3.61 -10.29
C THR A 45 -1.75 -3.91 -8.94
N GLY A 46 -3.08 -3.83 -8.85
CA GLY A 46 -3.82 -4.19 -7.65
C GLY A 46 -3.63 -5.65 -7.23
N ILE A 47 -3.73 -6.58 -8.20
CA ILE A 47 -3.52 -8.02 -7.98
C ILE A 47 -2.09 -8.30 -7.53
N GLU A 48 -1.09 -7.68 -8.15
CA GLU A 48 0.32 -7.85 -7.79
C GLU A 48 0.60 -7.35 -6.36
N ALA A 49 0.10 -6.16 -6.01
CA ALA A 49 0.25 -5.61 -4.68
C ALA A 49 -0.42 -6.48 -3.61
N GLU A 50 -1.60 -7.02 -3.91
CA GLU A 50 -2.32 -7.94 -3.02
C GLU A 50 -1.54 -9.26 -2.84
N ALA A 51 -0.99 -9.82 -3.92
CA ALA A 51 -0.18 -11.03 -3.84
C ALA A 51 1.07 -10.83 -2.97
N GLY A 52 1.78 -9.70 -3.14
CA GLY A 52 2.94 -9.36 -2.31
C GLY A 52 2.59 -9.17 -0.83
N LEU A 53 1.44 -8.54 -0.55
CA LEU A 53 0.91 -8.38 0.81
C LEU A 53 0.61 -9.74 1.47
N TYR A 54 -0.04 -10.66 0.75
CA TYR A 54 -0.33 -11.99 1.30
C TYR A 54 0.92 -12.83 1.52
N LYS A 55 1.90 -12.74 0.61
CA LYS A 55 3.18 -13.41 0.80
C LYS A 55 3.87 -12.92 2.08
N PHE A 56 3.91 -11.62 2.30
CA PHE A 56 4.48 -11.05 3.53
C PHE A 56 3.73 -11.51 4.79
N PHE A 57 2.40 -11.65 4.70
CA PHE A 57 1.58 -12.16 5.80
C PHE A 57 1.92 -13.62 6.12
N GLU A 58 2.10 -14.46 5.10
CA GLU A 58 2.51 -15.85 5.27
C GLU A 58 3.90 -15.96 5.89
N GLU A 59 4.87 -15.17 5.41
CA GLU A 59 6.23 -15.08 5.98
C GLU A 59 6.23 -14.61 7.43
N ASN A 60 5.24 -13.82 7.84
CA ASN A 60 5.06 -13.35 9.21
C ASN A 60 4.08 -14.20 10.05
N GLY A 61 3.63 -15.35 9.55
CA GLY A 61 2.80 -16.31 10.28
C GLY A 61 1.33 -15.91 10.44
N VAL A 62 0.81 -14.99 9.62
CA VAL A 62 -0.60 -14.57 9.65
C VAL A 62 -1.46 -15.56 8.86
N LYS A 63 -2.35 -16.26 9.57
CA LYS A 63 -3.25 -17.27 8.98
C LYS A 63 -4.57 -16.71 8.43
N SER A 64 -4.93 -15.48 8.77
CA SER A 64 -6.25 -14.90 8.44
C SER A 64 -6.12 -13.79 7.39
N LYS A 65 -6.73 -14.01 6.22
CA LYS A 65 -6.70 -13.14 5.02
C LYS A 65 -8.01 -12.36 4.81
N ASN A 66 -8.79 -12.16 5.87
CA ASN A 66 -10.03 -11.39 5.81
C ASN A 66 -9.74 -9.88 5.74
N GLY A 67 -10.40 -9.16 4.81
CA GLY A 67 -10.10 -7.75 4.50
C GLY A 67 -10.15 -6.81 5.72
N SER A 68 -11.06 -7.05 6.66
CA SER A 68 -11.16 -6.29 7.93
C SER A 68 -9.95 -6.49 8.85
N ALA A 69 -9.28 -7.64 8.77
CA ALA A 69 -8.09 -7.95 9.56
C ALA A 69 -6.80 -7.45 8.92
N VAL A 70 -6.76 -7.32 7.59
CA VAL A 70 -5.57 -6.91 6.83
C VAL A 70 -5.03 -5.56 7.33
N LEU A 71 -5.88 -4.53 7.39
CA LEU A 71 -5.44 -3.21 7.89
C LEU A 71 -5.02 -3.24 9.37
N LYS A 72 -5.69 -4.07 10.18
CA LYS A 72 -5.34 -4.23 11.61
C LYS A 72 -3.95 -4.87 11.75
N GLN A 73 -3.64 -5.88 10.94
CA GLN A 73 -2.33 -6.53 10.90
C GLN A 73 -1.25 -5.59 10.36
N LEU A 74 -1.52 -4.87 9.27
CA LEU A 74 -0.59 -3.86 8.73
C LEU A 74 -0.23 -2.79 9.77
N ARG A 75 -1.22 -2.25 10.49
CA ARG A 75 -0.97 -1.31 11.60
C ARG A 75 -0.17 -1.91 12.75
N LYS A 76 -0.28 -3.23 12.98
CA LYS A 76 0.53 -3.93 13.98
C LYS A 76 1.97 -4.05 13.50
N PHE A 77 2.18 -4.49 12.25
CA PHE A 77 3.50 -4.59 11.65
C PHE A 77 4.24 -3.26 11.54
N TYR A 78 3.52 -2.17 11.27
CA TYR A 78 4.10 -0.82 11.32
C TYR A 78 4.59 -0.46 12.72
N ARG A 79 3.79 -0.71 13.76
CA ARG A 79 4.18 -0.48 15.16
C ARG A 79 5.36 -1.35 15.58
N ASP A 80 5.37 -2.60 15.15
CA ASP A 80 6.44 -3.57 15.42
C ASP A 80 7.67 -3.35 14.51
N SER A 81 7.70 -2.28 13.70
CA SER A 81 8.79 -1.94 12.77
C SER A 81 9.11 -3.00 11.71
N LYS A 82 8.24 -4.00 11.53
CA LYS A 82 8.42 -5.10 10.57
C LYS A 82 8.29 -4.66 9.11
N LEU A 83 7.66 -3.51 8.87
CA LEU A 83 7.54 -2.92 7.54
C LEU A 83 8.76 -2.05 7.18
N ASN A 84 9.66 -1.75 8.13
CA ASN A 84 10.80 -0.85 7.90
C ASN A 84 11.71 -1.30 6.73
N PRO A 85 12.05 -2.60 6.57
CA PRO A 85 12.85 -3.03 5.41
C PRO A 85 12.16 -2.75 4.07
N LEU A 86 10.83 -2.90 4.01
CA LEU A 86 10.05 -2.60 2.80
C LEU A 86 9.96 -1.09 2.55
N VAL A 87 9.86 -0.30 3.61
CA VAL A 87 9.90 1.17 3.55
C VAL A 87 11.25 1.66 3.06
N ASP A 88 12.34 1.10 3.57
CA ASP A 88 13.70 1.48 3.17
C ASP A 88 13.92 1.11 1.69
N ALA A 89 13.57 -0.11 1.30
CA ALA A 89 13.64 -0.54 -0.10
C ALA A 89 12.76 0.34 -1.02
N TYR A 90 11.60 0.79 -0.55
CA TYR A 90 10.76 1.73 -1.30
C TYR A 90 11.44 3.10 -1.44
N ARG A 91 12.03 3.63 -0.37
CA ARG A 91 12.77 4.90 -0.40
C ARG A 91 13.97 4.84 -1.34
N ASP A 92 14.71 3.74 -1.34
CA ASP A 92 15.82 3.53 -2.26
C ASP A 92 15.34 3.54 -3.71
N ARG A 93 14.21 2.87 -4.01
CA ARG A 93 13.58 2.89 -5.35
C ARG A 93 13.13 4.28 -5.78
N VAL A 94 12.54 5.06 -4.88
CA VAL A 94 12.13 6.45 -5.14
C VAL A 94 13.37 7.33 -5.34
N ALA A 95 14.44 7.13 -4.58
CA ALA A 95 15.68 7.89 -4.72
C ALA A 95 16.44 7.59 -6.03
N LEU A 96 16.27 6.37 -6.57
CA LEU A 96 16.85 5.97 -7.86
C LEU A 96 16.07 6.47 -9.09
N ASP A 97 15.00 7.26 -8.94
CA ASP A 97 14.05 7.64 -10.00
C ASP A 97 13.47 6.43 -10.78
N SER A 98 13.55 5.22 -10.20
CA SER A 98 13.05 3.98 -10.83
C SER A 98 11.54 3.81 -10.67
N VAL A 99 10.88 4.68 -9.90
CA VAL A 99 9.44 4.63 -9.65
C VAL A 99 8.86 6.03 -9.76
N THR A 100 7.99 6.23 -10.74
CA THR A 100 7.14 7.42 -10.83
C THR A 100 6.00 7.26 -9.82
N ASP A 101 6.16 7.73 -8.57
CA ASP A 101 5.02 7.85 -7.65
C ASP A 101 4.33 9.20 -7.90
N PRO A 102 3.13 9.22 -8.52
CA PRO A 102 2.39 10.47 -8.75
C PRO A 102 1.84 11.08 -7.45
N ALA A 103 1.95 10.38 -6.32
CA ALA A 103 1.51 10.91 -5.04
C ALA A 103 2.42 12.07 -4.58
N PRO A 104 1.85 13.22 -4.17
CA PRO A 104 2.64 14.34 -3.65
C PRO A 104 3.59 13.88 -2.54
N ARG A 105 4.84 14.38 -2.52
CA ARG A 105 5.85 14.01 -1.51
C ARG A 105 5.33 14.14 -0.05
N GLN A 106 4.41 15.07 0.19
CA GLN A 106 3.75 15.26 1.50
C GLN A 106 2.83 14.10 1.92
N THR A 107 2.37 13.27 0.99
CA THR A 107 1.61 12.04 1.28
C THR A 107 2.52 10.81 1.38
N GLN A 108 3.79 10.93 0.97
CA GLN A 108 4.84 9.93 1.19
C GLN A 108 5.43 10.01 2.62
N GLU A 109 5.07 11.04 3.40
CA GLU A 109 5.42 11.26 4.81
C GLU A 109 4.88 10.19 5.78
N LEU A 110 4.18 9.16 5.30
CA LEU A 110 3.54 8.14 6.15
C LEU A 110 4.52 7.23 6.89
N PHE A 111 5.79 7.19 6.46
CA PHE A 111 6.85 6.43 7.12
C PHE A 111 7.84 7.32 7.85
N THR A 112 7.39 8.48 8.34
CA THR A 112 8.17 9.29 9.29
C THR A 112 8.45 8.42 10.52
N ARG A 113 9.72 8.02 10.68
CA ARG A 113 10.18 7.30 11.86
C ARG A 113 9.98 8.25 13.05
N LYS A 114 9.26 7.80 14.07
CA LYS A 114 9.21 8.51 15.36
C LYS A 114 10.52 8.32 16.09
#